data_AF-A0A811QHL0-F1
#
_entry.id   AF-A0A811QHL0-F1
#
_cell.length_a   1.000
_cell.length_b   1.000
_cell.length_c   1.000
_cell.angle_alpha   90.00
_cell.angle_beta   90.00
_cell.angle_gamma   90.00
#
_symmetry.space_group_name_H-M   'P 1'
#
loop_
_entity.id
_entity.type
_entity.pdbx_description
1 polymer ?
#
loop_
_entity_poly.entity_id
_entity_poly.type
_entity_poly.pdbx_seq_one_letter_code
_entity_poly.pdbx_strand_id
1 'polypeptide(L)'
;MAMAAATATASILLFALFFAGAHAEPAELPCAQPACKTVGGGSQFFDVQFCLAALGSDGRSISHCMDYQAYSVIAADLLKANVTATAAKIDGLLRDSGAGAGGRDDGGDEATARCLQSCQALYGGTVRRQPSCAAAVRGVRKGEATRCLEEAAAAAKQCEDGFRRSKVASPVTAENQNAFMLAKLTVALLGEVYANK
;
A
#
# COMPACT_ATOMS: atom_id res chain seq x y z
N MET A 1 28.94 -30.57 59.38
CA MET A 1 29.75 -31.54 58.63
C MET A 1 28.94 -32.03 57.43
N ALA A 2 29.53 -31.91 56.24
CA ALA A 2 29.19 -32.54 54.96
C ALA A 2 27.78 -32.36 54.37
N MET A 3 27.67 -31.41 53.43
CA MET A 3 26.73 -31.45 52.30
C MET A 3 27.28 -32.40 51.22
N ALA A 4 26.38 -33.19 50.65
CA ALA A 4 26.63 -34.08 49.52
C ALA A 4 26.82 -33.29 48.21
N ALA A 5 27.72 -33.78 47.36
CA ALA A 5 27.94 -33.30 46.01
C ALA A 5 27.03 -34.05 45.02
N ALA A 6 26.50 -33.33 44.03
CA ALA A 6 26.19 -33.87 42.71
C ALA A 6 26.35 -32.75 41.66
N THR A 7 26.90 -33.14 40.53
CA THR A 7 27.60 -32.36 39.50
C THR A 7 26.70 -31.61 38.52
N ALA A 8 27.29 -30.54 37.97
CA ALA A 8 26.82 -29.63 36.93
C ALA A 8 26.20 -30.29 35.67
N THR A 9 25.14 -29.66 35.14
CA THR A 9 25.06 -29.34 33.71
C THR A 9 24.57 -27.89 33.56
N ALA A 10 25.30 -27.16 32.75
CA ALA A 10 25.21 -25.72 32.56
C ALA A 10 24.14 -25.35 31.53
N SER A 11 23.75 -24.08 31.59
CA SER A 11 23.17 -23.29 30.51
C SER A 11 21.72 -23.59 30.15
N ILE A 12 20.81 -22.67 30.56
CA ILE A 12 19.99 -21.83 29.66
C ILE A 12 19.30 -20.79 30.58
N LEU A 13 20.01 -19.69 30.85
CA LEU A 13 19.43 -18.43 31.29
C LEU A 13 20.14 -17.34 30.49
N LEU A 14 19.56 -16.97 29.35
CA LEU A 14 19.78 -15.72 28.60
C LEU A 14 18.91 -15.77 27.33
N PHE A 15 17.60 -15.59 27.48
CA PHE A 15 16.73 -15.17 26.38
C PHE A 15 16.12 -13.83 26.76
N ALA A 16 16.96 -12.81 26.67
CA ALA A 16 16.53 -11.43 26.58
C ALA A 16 17.25 -10.82 25.37
N LEU A 17 16.48 -10.07 24.56
CA LEU A 17 16.90 -9.19 23.45
C LEU A 17 17.17 -9.98 22.14
N PHE A 18 16.45 -9.80 21.03
CA PHE A 18 15.91 -8.59 20.44
C PHE A 18 14.58 -8.89 19.71
N PHE A 19 13.47 -8.32 20.16
CA PHE A 19 12.47 -7.89 19.19
C PHE A 19 13.03 -6.61 18.58
N ALA A 20 13.83 -6.74 17.52
CA ALA A 20 13.97 -5.67 16.56
C ALA A 20 12.64 -5.58 15.80
N GLY A 21 11.62 -5.03 16.46
CA GLY A 21 10.63 -4.27 15.72
C GLY A 21 11.45 -3.24 14.96
N ALA A 22 11.49 -3.39 13.63
CA ALA A 22 11.93 -2.30 12.79
C ALA A 22 10.92 -1.17 13.01
N HIS A 23 11.16 -0.37 14.05
CA HIS A 23 10.85 1.03 14.02
C HIS A 23 11.67 1.54 12.84
N ALA A 24 11.07 1.51 11.65
CA ALA A 24 11.46 2.44 10.62
C ALA A 24 11.23 3.80 11.28
N GLU A 25 12.29 4.35 11.88
CA GLU A 25 12.40 5.79 12.10
C GLU A 25 11.85 6.41 10.81
N PRO A 26 10.84 7.31 10.89
CA PRO A 26 10.36 7.99 9.71
C PRO A 26 11.61 8.50 8.99
N ALA A 27 11.85 8.03 7.77
CA ALA A 27 12.95 8.56 6.99
C ALA A 27 12.69 10.06 6.95
N GLU A 28 13.48 10.82 7.71
CA GLU A 28 13.27 12.25 7.81
C GLU A 28 13.42 12.75 6.38
N LEU A 29 12.31 13.17 5.79
CA LEU A 29 12.24 13.92 4.55
C LEU A 29 12.05 15.39 4.95
N PRO A 30 13.04 16.04 5.60
CA PRO A 30 12.87 17.39 6.12
C PRO A 30 12.50 18.36 5.00
N CYS A 31 12.92 18.06 3.77
CA CYS A 31 12.60 18.85 2.60
C CYS A 31 11.22 18.56 1.97
N ALA A 32 10.62 17.37 2.16
CA ALA A 32 9.28 17.04 1.63
C ALA A 32 8.16 17.60 2.50
N GLN A 33 8.45 17.94 3.76
CA GLN A 33 7.46 18.44 4.71
C GLN A 33 6.63 19.62 4.18
N PRO A 34 7.21 20.66 3.56
CA PRO A 34 6.41 21.75 3.00
C PRO A 34 5.49 21.27 1.87
N ALA A 35 5.99 20.43 0.95
CA ALA A 35 5.17 19.87 -0.14
C ALA A 35 4.02 19.01 0.40
N CYS A 36 4.28 18.14 1.38
CA CYS A 36 3.27 17.32 2.01
C CYS A 36 2.26 18.12 2.82
N LYS A 37 2.64 19.25 3.43
CA LYS A 37 1.70 20.18 4.04
C LYS A 37 0.77 20.81 3.00
N THR A 38 1.30 21.19 1.83
CA THR A 38 0.49 21.73 0.73
C THR A 38 -0.57 20.73 0.27
N VAL A 39 -0.16 19.52 -0.09
CA VAL A 39 -1.09 18.53 -0.69
C VAL A 39 -1.91 17.75 0.33
N GLY A 40 -1.41 17.57 1.56
CA GLY A 40 -2.05 16.78 2.61
C GLY A 40 -2.78 17.60 3.67
N GLY A 41 -2.45 18.89 3.86
CA GLY A 41 -3.00 19.71 4.93
C GLY A 41 -4.51 20.00 4.82
N GLY A 42 -5.06 19.98 3.61
CA GLY A 42 -6.49 20.16 3.34
C GLY A 42 -7.13 19.01 2.57
N SER A 43 -6.42 17.89 2.40
CA SER A 43 -6.93 16.73 1.67
C SER A 43 -7.93 15.96 2.53
N GLN A 44 -9.06 15.59 1.92
CA GLN A 44 -10.06 14.71 2.54
C GLN A 44 -9.71 13.21 2.40
N PHE A 45 -8.62 12.88 1.70
CA PHE A 45 -8.29 11.51 1.29
C PHE A 45 -7.07 10.92 2.00
N PHE A 46 -6.11 11.75 2.35
CA PHE A 46 -4.86 11.39 3.02
C PHE A 46 -4.35 12.61 3.79
N ASP A 47 -3.58 12.39 4.85
CA ASP A 47 -3.01 13.47 5.65
C ASP A 47 -1.51 13.68 5.33
N VAL A 48 -0.92 14.69 5.99
CA VAL A 48 0.50 15.02 5.87
C VAL A 48 1.39 13.83 6.27
N GLN A 49 0.97 13.03 7.26
CA GLN A 49 1.74 11.89 7.76
C GLN A 49 1.80 10.77 6.73
N PHE A 50 0.68 10.44 6.09
CA PHE A 50 0.64 9.50 4.99
C PHE A 50 1.52 9.95 3.84
N CYS A 51 1.47 11.23 3.45
CA CYS A 51 2.33 11.78 2.40
C CYS A 51 3.82 11.58 2.72
N LEU A 52 4.23 11.96 3.94
CA LEU A 52 5.62 11.80 4.39
C LEU A 52 6.05 10.34 4.45
N ALA A 53 5.22 9.46 5.02
CA ALA A 53 5.51 8.04 5.11
C ALA A 53 5.59 7.37 3.74
N ALA A 54 4.65 7.69 2.84
CA ALA A 54 4.63 7.16 1.48
C ALA A 54 5.90 7.58 0.71
N LEU A 55 6.20 8.87 0.64
CA LEU A 55 7.39 9.35 -0.05
C LEU A 55 8.68 8.88 0.64
N GLY A 56 8.69 8.80 1.98
CA GLY A 56 9.84 8.39 2.78
C GLY A 56 10.19 6.91 2.63
N SER A 57 9.24 6.10 2.14
CA SER A 57 9.49 4.69 1.79
C SER A 57 10.36 4.53 0.53
N ASP A 58 10.62 5.60 -0.22
CA ASP A 58 11.43 5.60 -1.43
C ASP A 58 12.60 6.58 -1.29
N GLY A 59 13.83 6.06 -1.33
CA GLY A 59 15.06 6.86 -1.19
C GLY A 59 15.25 7.91 -2.29
N ARG A 60 14.54 7.82 -3.42
CA ARG A 60 14.54 8.85 -4.46
C ARG A 60 13.97 10.17 -3.95
N SER A 61 13.12 10.16 -2.92
CA SER A 61 12.43 11.34 -2.40
C SER A 61 13.33 12.35 -1.67
N ILE A 62 14.54 11.97 -1.25
CA ILE A 62 15.34 12.70 -0.24
C ILE A 62 15.70 14.14 -0.66
N SER A 63 15.86 14.42 -1.95
CA SER A 63 16.39 15.71 -2.44
C SER A 63 15.42 16.52 -3.31
N HIS A 64 14.16 16.10 -3.43
CA HIS A 64 13.21 16.74 -4.34
C HIS A 64 12.55 18.00 -3.77
N CYS A 65 12.50 18.16 -2.44
CA CYS A 65 12.00 19.38 -1.78
C CYS A 65 10.58 19.78 -2.21
N MET A 66 10.44 20.75 -3.11
CA MET A 66 9.17 21.26 -3.68
C MET A 66 8.94 20.81 -5.13
N ASP A 67 9.73 19.86 -5.63
CA ASP A 67 9.56 19.26 -6.94
C ASP A 67 8.38 18.28 -6.94
N TYR A 68 7.19 18.85 -7.08
CA TYR A 68 5.93 18.11 -7.14
C TYR A 68 5.89 17.14 -8.32
N GLN A 69 6.61 17.42 -9.41
CA GLN A 69 6.65 16.51 -10.56
C GLN A 69 7.43 15.25 -10.18
N ALA A 70 8.61 15.38 -9.58
CA ALA A 70 9.37 14.23 -9.12
C ALA A 70 8.61 13.40 -8.08
N TYR A 71 7.99 14.04 -7.08
CA TYR A 71 7.15 13.31 -6.12
C TYR A 71 5.95 12.63 -6.77
N SER A 72 5.31 13.24 -7.78
CA SER A 72 4.21 12.58 -8.47
C SER A 72 4.65 11.31 -9.21
N VAL A 73 5.87 11.31 -9.76
CA VAL A 73 6.44 10.11 -10.40
C VAL A 73 6.74 9.04 -9.37
N ILE A 74 7.32 9.41 -8.22
CA ILE A 74 7.60 8.48 -7.12
C ILE A 74 6.30 7.89 -6.56
N ALA A 75 5.29 8.72 -6.27
CA ALA A 75 4.00 8.27 -5.77
C ALA A 75 3.27 7.35 -6.78
N ALA A 76 3.38 7.62 -8.08
CA ALA A 76 2.85 6.75 -9.13
C ALA A 76 3.57 5.39 -9.19
N ASP A 77 4.89 5.37 -9.01
CA ASP A 77 5.67 4.14 -8.95
C ASP A 77 5.34 3.31 -7.69
N LEU A 78 5.14 3.96 -6.54
CA LEU A 78 4.66 3.33 -5.29
C LEU A 78 3.26 2.75 -5.46
N LEU A 79 2.34 3.50 -6.07
CA LEU A 79 1.01 2.99 -6.44
C LEU A 79 1.14 1.74 -7.31
N LYS A 80 2.00 1.79 -8.34
CA LYS A 80 2.25 0.66 -9.22
C LYS A 80 2.74 -0.57 -8.46
N ALA A 81 3.71 -0.40 -7.57
CA ALA A 81 4.22 -1.49 -6.76
C ALA A 81 3.12 -2.09 -5.87
N ASN A 82 2.36 -1.23 -5.19
CA ASN A 82 1.25 -1.64 -4.33
C ASN A 82 0.20 -2.44 -5.11
N VAL A 83 -0.37 -1.91 -6.20
CA VAL A 83 -1.45 -2.61 -6.92
C VAL A 83 -0.97 -3.92 -7.57
N THR A 84 0.32 -4.00 -7.93
CA THR A 84 0.92 -5.25 -8.47
C THR A 84 1.04 -6.30 -7.36
N ALA A 85 1.56 -5.91 -6.19
CA ALA A 85 1.67 -6.79 -5.04
C ALA A 85 0.28 -7.24 -4.54
N THR A 86 -0.71 -6.35 -4.53
CA THR A 86 -2.09 -6.67 -4.15
C THR A 86 -2.71 -7.69 -5.11
N ALA A 87 -2.53 -7.51 -6.42
CA ALA A 87 -2.99 -8.49 -7.41
C ALA A 87 -2.37 -9.88 -7.17
N ALA A 88 -1.06 -9.94 -6.90
CA ALA A 88 -0.38 -11.19 -6.59
C ALA A 88 -0.85 -11.82 -5.27
N LYS A 89 -1.12 -10.99 -4.24
CA LYS A 89 -1.67 -11.45 -2.96
C LYS A 89 -3.06 -12.05 -3.15
N ILE A 90 -3.92 -11.41 -3.93
CA ILE A 90 -5.27 -11.92 -4.26
C ILE A 90 -5.18 -13.25 -5.00
N ASP A 91 -4.28 -13.38 -5.98
CA ASP A 91 -4.05 -14.66 -6.68
C ASP A 91 -3.61 -15.76 -5.71
N GLY A 92 -2.76 -15.46 -4.73
CA GLY A 92 -2.38 -16.38 -3.66
C GLY A 92 -3.57 -16.85 -2.84
N LEU A 93 -4.38 -15.91 -2.35
CA LEU A 93 -5.58 -16.20 -1.55
C LEU A 93 -6.60 -17.06 -2.33
N LEU A 94 -6.78 -16.79 -3.62
CA LEU A 94 -7.66 -17.58 -4.49
C LEU A 94 -7.16 -19.03 -4.65
N ARG A 95 -5.85 -19.23 -4.79
CA ARG A 95 -5.26 -20.58 -4.88
C ARG A 95 -5.40 -21.36 -3.59
N ASP A 96 -5.17 -20.71 -2.45
CA ASP A 96 -5.27 -21.34 -1.14
C ASP A 96 -6.72 -21.76 -0.83
N SER A 97 -7.70 -20.94 -1.23
CA SER A 97 -9.13 -21.27 -1.11
C SER A 97 -9.57 -22.47 -1.96
N GLY A 98 -8.94 -22.69 -3.12
CA GLY A 98 -9.23 -23.83 -3.99
C GLY A 98 -8.54 -25.14 -3.57
N ALA A 99 -7.39 -25.06 -2.91
CA ALA A 99 -6.62 -26.23 -2.47
C ALA A 99 -7.17 -26.90 -1.19
N GLY A 100 -8.02 -26.20 -0.44
CA GLY A 100 -8.60 -26.66 0.84
C GLY A 100 -10.06 -27.13 0.79
N ALA A 101 -10.68 -27.23 -0.39
CA ALA A 101 -12.12 -27.52 -0.59
C ALA A 101 -12.56 -28.98 -0.26
N GLY A 102 -11.90 -29.62 0.72
CA GLY A 102 -12.18 -30.97 1.22
C GLY A 102 -13.10 -31.03 2.45
N GLY A 103 -13.65 -29.91 2.94
CA GLY A 103 -14.72 -29.98 3.94
C GLY A 103 -14.84 -28.80 4.90
N ARG A 104 -15.64 -27.80 4.51
CA ARG A 104 -16.69 -27.18 5.33
C ARG A 104 -17.32 -26.06 4.50
N ASP A 105 -18.59 -26.22 4.19
CA ASP A 105 -19.39 -25.24 3.45
C ASP A 105 -19.92 -24.20 4.44
N ASP A 106 -19.02 -23.36 4.93
CA ASP A 106 -19.38 -22.18 5.71
C ASP A 106 -19.45 -21.03 4.68
N GLY A 107 -20.66 -20.62 4.25
CA GLY A 107 -20.89 -19.71 3.12
C GLY A 107 -20.15 -18.34 3.14
N GLY A 108 -19.41 -18.03 4.20
CA GLY A 108 -18.43 -16.93 4.24
C GLY A 108 -17.22 -17.15 3.34
N ASP A 109 -16.77 -18.39 3.15
CA ASP A 109 -15.60 -18.71 2.32
C ASP A 109 -15.91 -18.52 0.83
N GLU A 110 -17.11 -18.93 0.39
CA GLU A 110 -17.56 -18.73 -0.98
C GLU A 110 -17.78 -17.24 -1.31
N ALA A 111 -18.38 -16.48 -0.38
CA ALA A 111 -18.54 -15.03 -0.53
C ALA A 111 -17.18 -14.31 -0.60
N THR A 112 -16.22 -14.74 0.22
CA THR A 112 -14.84 -14.22 0.21
C THR A 112 -14.17 -14.50 -1.12
N ALA A 113 -14.26 -15.73 -1.64
CA ALA A 113 -13.69 -16.11 -2.93
C ALA A 113 -14.27 -15.29 -4.09
N ARG A 114 -15.60 -15.08 -4.13
CA ARG A 114 -16.25 -14.23 -5.15
C ARG A 114 -15.79 -12.77 -5.07
N CYS A 115 -15.61 -12.24 -3.87
CA CYS A 115 -15.07 -10.88 -3.68
C CYS A 115 -13.63 -10.79 -4.18
N LEU A 116 -12.78 -11.77 -3.84
CA LEU A 116 -11.40 -11.84 -4.32
C LEU A 116 -11.31 -11.91 -5.85
N GLN A 117 -12.13 -12.73 -6.51
CA GLN A 117 -12.20 -12.79 -7.98
C GLN A 117 -12.56 -11.43 -8.60
N SER A 118 -13.55 -10.75 -8.02
CA SER A 118 -13.97 -9.41 -8.47
C SER A 118 -12.85 -8.38 -8.27
N CYS A 119 -12.18 -8.41 -7.13
CA CYS A 119 -11.01 -7.58 -6.87
C CYS A 119 -9.87 -7.87 -7.86
N GLN A 120 -9.64 -9.14 -8.20
CA GLN A 120 -8.58 -9.52 -9.13
C GLN A 120 -8.83 -8.96 -10.54
N ALA A 121 -10.08 -8.96 -10.99
CA ALA A 121 -10.43 -8.33 -12.27
C ALA A 121 -10.13 -6.82 -12.27
N LEU A 122 -10.45 -6.12 -11.17
CA LEU A 122 -10.18 -4.69 -10.99
C LEU A 122 -8.67 -4.39 -10.94
N TYR A 123 -7.92 -5.09 -10.09
CA TYR A 123 -6.48 -4.92 -9.93
C TYR A 123 -5.71 -5.33 -11.17
N GLY A 124 -6.06 -6.46 -11.80
CA GLY A 124 -5.46 -6.90 -13.06
C GLY A 124 -5.69 -5.89 -14.20
N GLY A 125 -6.87 -5.25 -14.26
CA GLY A 125 -7.14 -4.15 -15.18
C GLY A 125 -6.27 -2.92 -14.93
N THR A 126 -6.04 -2.57 -13.66
CA THR A 126 -5.16 -1.46 -13.27
C THR A 126 -3.70 -1.76 -13.61
N VAL A 127 -3.20 -2.97 -13.28
CA VAL A 127 -1.83 -3.41 -13.61
C VAL A 127 -1.55 -3.30 -15.12
N ARG A 128 -2.47 -3.78 -15.97
CA ARG A 128 -2.31 -3.69 -17.43
C ARG A 128 -2.21 -2.26 -17.95
N ARG A 129 -2.87 -1.29 -17.30
CA ARG A 129 -2.85 0.14 -17.70
C ARG A 129 -1.65 0.91 -17.15
N GLN A 130 -0.91 0.38 -16.18
CA GLN A 130 0.18 1.10 -15.53
C GLN A 130 1.24 1.69 -16.48
N PRO A 131 1.71 1.00 -17.55
CA PRO A 131 2.72 1.59 -18.42
C PRO A 131 2.24 2.91 -19.05
N SER A 132 1.02 2.93 -19.58
CA SER A 132 0.40 4.15 -20.11
C SER A 132 0.15 5.21 -19.03
N CYS A 133 -0.24 4.78 -17.83
CA CYS A 133 -0.45 5.66 -16.67
C CYS A 133 0.83 6.39 -16.28
N ALA A 134 1.92 5.63 -16.10
CA ALA A 134 3.20 6.16 -15.68
C ALA A 134 3.78 7.11 -16.75
N ALA A 135 3.58 6.80 -18.04
CA ALA A 135 3.92 7.70 -19.13
C ALA A 135 3.10 9.01 -19.08
N ALA A 136 1.81 8.94 -18.74
CA ALA A 136 0.97 10.13 -18.57
C ALA A 136 1.41 11.01 -17.39
N VAL A 137 1.76 10.40 -16.25
CA VAL A 137 2.29 11.11 -15.08
C VAL A 137 3.62 11.79 -15.41
N ARG A 138 4.60 11.05 -15.97
CA ARG A 138 5.92 11.60 -16.34
C ARG A 138 5.81 12.73 -17.37
N GLY A 139 4.91 12.57 -18.34
CA GLY A 139 4.62 13.58 -19.36
C GLY A 139 3.68 14.70 -18.90
N VAL A 140 3.23 14.71 -17.64
CA VAL A 140 2.34 15.73 -17.06
C VAL A 140 1.06 15.92 -17.91
N ARG A 141 0.57 14.83 -18.51
CA ARG A 141 -0.61 14.82 -19.40
C ARG A 141 -1.89 14.87 -18.56
N LYS A 142 -2.30 16.07 -18.14
CA LYS A 142 -3.38 16.34 -17.17
C LYS A 142 -4.60 15.41 -17.27
N GLY A 143 -5.29 15.42 -18.39
CA GLY A 143 -6.50 14.61 -18.56
C GLY A 143 -6.24 13.10 -18.46
N GLU A 144 -5.17 12.61 -19.08
CA GLU A 144 -4.83 11.19 -19.09
C GLU A 144 -4.31 10.69 -17.73
N ALA A 145 -3.43 11.47 -17.09
CA ALA A 145 -2.84 11.12 -15.80
C ALA A 145 -3.90 11.10 -14.70
N THR A 146 -4.70 12.17 -14.58
CA THR A 146 -5.77 12.25 -13.58
C THR A 146 -6.79 11.13 -13.79
N ARG A 147 -7.25 10.89 -15.02
CA ARG A 147 -8.19 9.81 -15.31
C ARG A 147 -7.65 8.46 -14.87
N CYS A 148 -6.42 8.14 -15.23
CA CYS A 148 -5.83 6.85 -14.90
C CYS A 148 -5.68 6.64 -13.38
N LEU A 149 -5.25 7.66 -12.65
CA LEU A 149 -5.10 7.60 -11.20
C LEU A 149 -6.45 7.48 -10.48
N GLU A 150 -7.46 8.22 -10.94
CA GLU A 150 -8.82 8.12 -10.40
C GLU A 150 -9.46 6.73 -10.69
N GLU A 151 -9.20 6.15 -11.86
CA GLU A 151 -9.61 4.78 -12.18
C GLU A 151 -8.93 3.75 -11.24
N ALA A 152 -7.66 3.95 -10.87
CA ALA A 152 -6.96 3.10 -9.90
C ALA A 152 -7.52 3.25 -8.48
N ALA A 153 -7.77 4.48 -8.03
CA ALA A 153 -8.43 4.76 -6.75
C ALA A 153 -9.83 4.13 -6.67
N ALA A 154 -10.59 4.26 -7.76
CA ALA A 154 -11.93 3.67 -7.87
C ALA A 154 -11.89 2.14 -7.84
N ALA A 155 -10.89 1.50 -8.46
CA ALA A 155 -10.71 0.05 -8.41
C ALA A 155 -10.48 -0.44 -6.98
N ALA A 156 -9.60 0.22 -6.22
CA ALA A 156 -9.32 -0.13 -4.82
C ALA A 156 -10.57 0.02 -3.94
N LYS A 157 -11.31 1.13 -4.09
CA LYS A 157 -12.56 1.35 -3.36
C LYS A 157 -13.64 0.33 -3.71
N GLN A 158 -13.81 0.03 -5.00
CA GLN A 158 -14.80 -0.95 -5.46
C GLN A 158 -14.51 -2.36 -4.94
N CYS A 159 -13.24 -2.74 -4.86
CA CYS A 159 -12.81 -3.99 -4.23
C CYS A 159 -13.24 -4.04 -2.76
N GLU A 160 -12.88 -3.02 -1.96
CA GLU A 160 -13.23 -2.96 -0.54
C GLU A 160 -14.75 -2.93 -0.30
N ASP A 161 -15.47 -2.15 -1.12
CA ASP A 161 -16.93 -2.09 -1.04
C ASP A 161 -17.58 -3.44 -1.38
N GLY A 162 -16.93 -4.27 -2.20
CA GLY A 162 -17.36 -5.63 -2.52
C GLY A 162 -17.41 -6.53 -1.28
N PHE A 163 -16.34 -6.55 -0.49
CA PHE A 163 -16.30 -7.27 0.78
C PHE A 163 -17.33 -6.72 1.78
N ARG A 164 -17.44 -5.39 1.90
CA ARG A 164 -18.40 -4.75 2.81
C ARG A 164 -19.84 -5.10 2.47
N ARG A 165 -20.23 -5.04 1.19
CA ARG A 165 -21.58 -5.42 0.73
C ARG A 165 -21.88 -6.90 0.97
N SER A 166 -20.86 -7.75 0.86
CA SER A 166 -20.95 -9.18 1.11
C SER A 166 -20.84 -9.55 2.59
N LYS A 167 -20.67 -8.56 3.49
CA LYS A 167 -20.55 -8.72 4.94
C LYS A 167 -19.44 -9.70 5.36
N VAL A 168 -18.36 -9.75 4.59
CA VAL A 168 -17.15 -10.53 4.89
C VAL A 168 -15.97 -9.60 5.15
N ALA A 169 -15.03 -10.02 6.00
CA ALA A 169 -13.81 -9.27 6.25
C ALA A 169 -12.93 -9.29 5.00
N SER A 170 -12.40 -8.14 4.59
CA SER A 170 -11.49 -8.03 3.46
C SER A 170 -10.07 -8.42 3.90
N PRO A 171 -9.45 -9.45 3.30
CA PRO A 171 -8.06 -9.81 3.59
C PRO A 171 -7.04 -8.84 2.97
N VAL A 172 -7.53 -7.81 2.25
CA VAL A 172 -6.73 -6.82 1.52
C VAL A 172 -7.13 -5.37 1.85
N THR A 173 -7.78 -5.13 3.00
CA THR A 173 -8.24 -3.77 3.40
C THR A 173 -7.10 -2.76 3.41
N ALA A 174 -5.96 -3.09 4.01
CA ALA A 174 -4.82 -2.17 4.12
C ALA A 174 -4.26 -1.84 2.73
N GLU A 175 -4.16 -2.84 1.86
CA GLU A 175 -3.71 -2.67 0.48
C GLU A 175 -4.67 -1.80 -0.33
N ASN A 176 -5.99 -2.02 -0.22
CA ASN A 176 -6.99 -1.18 -0.86
C ASN A 176 -6.90 0.28 -0.41
N GLN A 177 -6.73 0.50 0.90
CA GLN A 177 -6.60 1.85 1.44
C GLN A 177 -5.32 2.53 0.94
N ASN A 178 -4.19 1.81 0.92
CA ASN A 178 -2.93 2.33 0.40
C ASN A 178 -3.01 2.66 -1.09
N ALA A 179 -3.58 1.78 -1.93
CA ALA A 179 -3.77 2.05 -3.35
C ALA A 179 -4.63 3.31 -3.58
N PHE A 180 -5.73 3.46 -2.83
CA PHE A 180 -6.57 4.64 -2.90
C PHE A 180 -5.81 5.91 -2.52
N MET A 181 -5.13 5.91 -1.37
CA MET A 181 -4.43 7.08 -0.87
C MET A 181 -3.22 7.45 -1.73
N LEU A 182 -2.45 6.48 -2.24
CA LEU A 182 -1.33 6.72 -3.18
C LEU A 182 -1.81 7.33 -4.50
N ALA A 183 -2.93 6.84 -5.05
CA ALA A 183 -3.52 7.41 -6.25
C ALA A 183 -3.96 8.87 -6.01
N LYS A 184 -4.63 9.15 -4.89
CA LYS A 184 -5.06 10.52 -4.51
C LYS A 184 -3.89 11.45 -4.23
N LEU A 185 -2.85 10.97 -3.57
CA LEU A 185 -1.60 11.70 -3.36
C LEU A 185 -0.98 12.09 -4.71
N THR A 186 -0.91 11.15 -5.64
CA THR A 186 -0.36 11.42 -6.99
C THR A 186 -1.17 12.48 -7.73
N VAL A 187 -2.51 12.42 -7.66
CA VAL A 187 -3.39 13.44 -8.27
C VAL A 187 -3.17 14.82 -7.64
N ALA A 188 -3.05 14.90 -6.32
CA ALA A 188 -2.82 16.16 -5.61
C ALA A 188 -1.46 16.79 -5.97
N LEU A 189 -0.40 15.99 -6.01
CA LEU A 189 0.94 16.43 -6.43
C LEU A 189 0.93 16.94 -7.88
N LEU A 190 0.27 16.23 -8.80
CA LEU A 190 0.10 16.70 -10.18
C LEU A 190 -0.72 18.00 -10.26
N GLY A 191 -1.71 18.17 -9.38
CA GLY A 191 -2.46 19.42 -9.23
C GLY A 191 -1.54 20.62 -9.03
N GLU A 192 -0.56 20.49 -8.14
CA GLU A 192 0.45 21.53 -7.91
C GLU A 192 1.35 21.75 -9.13
N VAL A 193 1.71 20.69 -9.86
CA VAL A 193 2.46 20.83 -11.13
C VAL A 193 1.65 21.61 -12.18
N TYR A 194 0.33 21.41 -12.24
CA TYR A 194 -0.53 22.10 -13.20
C TYR A 194 -0.80 23.56 -12.83
N ALA A 195 -0.79 23.89 -11.54
CA ALA A 195 -1.06 25.24 -11.06
C ALA A 195 0.16 26.18 -11.19
N ASN A 196 1.37 25.62 -11.21
CA ASN A 196 2.64 26.36 -11.28
C ASN A 196 3.25 26.40 -12.70
N LYS A 197 2.48 26.03 -13.73
CA LYS A 197 2.84 26.14 -15.15
C LYS A 197 1.99 27.20 -15.83
#